data_AF-F7VZT1-F1
#
_entry.id   AF-F7VZT1-F1
#
_cell.length_a   1.000
_cell.length_b   1.000
_cell.length_c   1.000
_cell.angle_alpha   90.00
_cell.angle_beta   90.00
_cell.angle_gamma   90.00
#
_symmetry.space_group_name_H-M   'P 1'
#
loop_
_entity.id
_entity.type
_entity.pdbx_description
1 polymer ?
#
loop_
_entity_poly.entity_id
_entity_poly.type
_entity_poly.pdbx_seq_one_letter_code
_entity_poly.pdbx_strand_id
1 'polypeptide(L)'
;MLLSNILRLALVSVLPAVDAIVLPPTGLNDRKENRARMEVYCPSDRATNNQWGVPIGVSENIRYLRGVGGKPVNGPGPNACGRIACSHDTAVFWCNDNYYTKGLDSYQVIADVVDKLRNDARCYRTRKESENGPLVMYGIRGEIKMNDGWSVVVRSEKC
;
A
#
# COMPACT_ATOMS: atom_id res chain seq x y z
N MET A 1 0.16 -23.96 81.78
CA MET A 1 -0.35 -22.58 81.82
C MET A 1 -0.10 -21.98 80.44
N LEU A 2 -0.98 -22.25 79.47
CA LEU A 2 -2.15 -21.46 79.03
C LEU A 2 -1.79 -20.13 78.36
N LEU A 3 -2.49 -19.88 77.23
CA LEU A 3 -2.48 -18.72 76.31
C LEU A 3 -1.61 -18.94 75.05
N SER A 4 -2.05 -18.71 73.81
CA SER A 4 -3.33 -18.20 73.29
C SER A 4 -3.39 -18.44 71.78
N ASN A 5 -4.57 -18.79 71.28
CA ASN A 5 -4.99 -18.62 69.89
C ASN A 5 -4.77 -17.16 69.44
N ILE A 6 -4.49 -16.93 68.15
CA ILE A 6 -5.36 -16.16 67.23
C ILE A 6 -4.76 -16.19 65.80
N LEU A 7 -5.64 -16.60 64.91
CA LEU A 7 -5.67 -16.51 63.45
C LEU A 7 -5.31 -15.10 62.90
N ARG A 8 -4.34 -15.01 61.97
CA ARG A 8 -4.25 -13.96 60.93
C ARG A 8 -3.58 -14.58 59.70
N LEU A 9 -4.36 -15.06 58.73
CA LEU A 9 -4.84 -14.34 57.54
C LEU A 9 -3.72 -13.71 56.68
N ALA A 10 -3.71 -14.17 55.44
CA ALA A 10 -2.73 -14.00 54.37
C ALA A 10 -2.30 -12.56 54.08
N LEU A 11 -1.07 -12.42 53.57
CA LEU A 11 -0.78 -11.44 52.51
C LEU A 11 0.49 -11.86 51.75
N VAL A 12 0.28 -12.61 50.66
CA VAL A 12 1.22 -12.63 49.53
C VAL A 12 1.16 -11.22 48.96
N SER A 13 2.19 -10.42 49.18
CA SER A 13 2.29 -9.10 48.56
C SER A 13 2.64 -9.28 47.08
N VAL A 14 1.61 -9.52 46.27
CA VAL A 14 1.61 -9.24 44.84
C VAL A 14 1.74 -7.73 44.73
N LEU A 15 2.92 -7.26 44.32
CA LEU A 15 3.07 -5.88 43.86
C LEU A 15 2.10 -5.66 42.70
N PRO A 16 1.37 -4.53 42.66
CA PRO A 16 0.49 -4.26 41.55
C PRO A 16 1.35 -4.07 40.29
N ALA A 17 0.99 -4.76 39.21
CA ALA A 17 1.41 -4.39 37.88
C ALA A 17 0.88 -2.97 37.65
N VAL A 18 1.77 -1.98 37.71
CA VAL A 18 1.45 -0.65 37.23
C VAL A 18 1.38 -0.79 35.72
N ASP A 19 0.16 -0.73 35.18
CA ASP A 19 -0.07 -0.63 33.75
C ASP A 19 0.84 0.48 33.21
N ALA A 20 1.85 0.08 32.44
CA ALA A 20 2.64 1.03 31.69
C ALA A 20 1.69 1.68 30.69
N ILE A 21 1.19 2.87 31.03
CA ILE A 21 0.64 3.81 30.07
C ILE A 21 1.79 4.09 29.12
N VAL A 22 1.82 3.38 27.99
CA VAL A 22 2.71 3.67 26.89
C VAL A 22 2.28 5.04 26.37
N LEU A 23 2.99 6.08 26.81
CA LEU A 23 2.86 7.41 26.24
C LEU A 23 3.21 7.30 24.75
N PRO A 24 2.42 7.90 23.83
CA PRO A 24 2.83 7.98 22.45
C PRO A 24 4.15 8.78 22.38
N PRO A 25 5.15 8.31 21.61
CA PRO A 25 6.43 9.00 21.52
C PRO A 25 6.23 10.40 20.94
N THR A 26 6.60 11.40 21.73
CA THR A 26 6.60 12.80 21.34
C THR A 26 7.80 13.09 20.45
N GLY A 27 7.59 12.97 19.14
CA GLY A 27 8.29 13.78 18.14
C GLY A 27 9.68 13.35 17.69
N LEU A 28 9.87 13.52 16.38
CA LEU A 28 11.14 13.63 15.67
C LEU A 28 11.92 12.32 15.47
N ASN A 29 11.31 11.36 14.75
CA ASN A 29 12.00 10.56 13.72
C ASN A 29 11.02 9.78 12.79
N ASP A 30 9.89 10.40 12.46
CA ASP A 30 8.77 9.81 11.71
C ASP A 30 9.06 9.42 10.24
N ARG A 31 10.29 9.54 9.75
CA ARG A 31 10.65 9.19 8.36
C ARG A 31 11.09 7.75 8.16
N LYS A 32 11.64 7.07 9.19
CA LYS A 32 12.03 5.66 9.06
C LYS A 32 10.88 4.70 9.42
N GLU A 33 10.04 5.06 10.38
CA GLU A 33 8.89 4.22 10.78
C GLU A 33 7.71 4.31 9.80
N ASN A 34 7.52 5.47 9.13
CA ASN A 34 6.52 5.59 8.04
C ASN A 34 6.94 4.95 6.71
N ARG A 35 8.18 4.45 6.58
CA ARG A 35 8.62 3.73 5.37
C ARG A 35 8.22 2.25 5.39
N ALA A 36 7.80 1.74 6.55
CA ALA A 36 7.41 0.34 6.73
C ALA A 36 5.95 0.03 6.34
N ARG A 37 5.17 1.03 5.87
CA ARG A 37 3.72 0.86 5.61
C ARG A 37 3.36 0.37 4.21
N MET A 38 4.29 0.41 3.27
CA MET A 38 3.98 0.20 1.86
C MET A 38 5.24 -0.15 1.06
N GLU A 39 5.20 -1.26 0.34
CA GLU A 39 6.31 -1.72 -0.50
C GLU A 39 6.07 -1.31 -1.95
N VAL A 40 7.05 -0.62 -2.55
CA VAL A 40 6.96 -0.14 -3.93
C VAL A 40 7.87 -0.98 -4.81
N TYR A 41 7.28 -1.68 -5.76
CA TYR A 41 7.95 -2.48 -6.77
C TYR A 41 7.85 -1.81 -8.14
N CYS A 42 8.98 -1.30 -8.62
CA CYS A 42 9.12 -0.75 -9.96
C CYS A 42 10.11 -1.62 -10.75
N PRO A 43 9.73 -2.25 -11.87
CA PRO A 43 10.63 -3.07 -12.66
C PRO A 43 11.70 -2.20 -13.33
N SER A 44 12.93 -2.71 -13.39
CA SER A 44 13.98 -2.09 -14.21
C SER A 44 13.75 -2.34 -15.70
N ASP A 45 14.40 -1.53 -16.52
CA ASP A 45 14.45 -1.61 -17.99
C ASP A 45 14.83 -2.99 -18.56
N ARG A 46 15.41 -3.87 -17.74
CA ARG A 46 15.77 -5.26 -18.07
C ARG A 46 14.62 -6.27 -17.91
N ALA A 47 13.45 -5.88 -17.44
CA ALA A 47 12.31 -6.79 -17.34
C ALA A 47 11.86 -7.25 -18.74
N THR A 48 11.93 -8.56 -18.99
CA THR A 48 11.71 -9.19 -20.31
C THR A 48 10.26 -9.16 -20.80
N ASN A 49 9.30 -8.78 -19.95
CA ASN A 49 7.90 -8.61 -20.36
C ASN A 49 7.60 -7.13 -20.63
N ASN A 50 7.24 -6.80 -21.88
CA ASN A 50 6.98 -5.44 -22.37
C ASN A 50 5.67 -4.83 -21.85
N GLN A 51 5.33 -5.03 -20.58
CA GLN A 51 4.08 -4.60 -19.95
C GLN A 51 4.10 -3.14 -19.50
N TRP A 52 4.72 -2.26 -20.27
CA TRP A 52 4.86 -0.83 -19.97
C TRP A 52 3.66 -0.05 -20.51
N GLY A 53 2.84 0.50 -19.63
CA GLY A 53 1.70 1.35 -20.04
C GLY A 53 2.15 2.72 -20.53
N VAL A 54 1.26 3.44 -21.20
CA VAL A 54 1.46 4.82 -21.65
C VAL A 54 1.28 5.79 -20.46
N PRO A 55 2.25 6.67 -20.15
CA PRO A 55 2.18 7.58 -19.00
C PRO A 55 0.90 8.42 -18.89
N ILE A 56 0.33 8.88 -20.02
CA ILE A 56 -0.89 9.68 -20.01
C ILE A 56 -2.11 8.91 -19.48
N GLY A 57 -2.17 7.60 -19.74
CA GLY A 57 -3.23 6.72 -19.27
C GLY A 57 -3.31 6.66 -17.74
N VAL A 58 -2.17 6.74 -17.04
CA VAL A 58 -2.15 6.79 -15.57
C VAL A 58 -2.85 8.03 -15.02
N SER A 59 -2.64 9.19 -15.63
CA SER A 59 -3.26 10.44 -15.16
C SER A 59 -4.78 10.43 -15.38
N GLU A 60 -5.24 9.84 -16.49
CA GLU A 60 -6.68 9.67 -16.74
C GLU A 60 -7.31 8.65 -15.81
N ASN A 61 -6.64 7.52 -15.55
CA ASN A 61 -7.10 6.54 -14.58
C ASN A 61 -7.23 7.13 -13.16
N ILE A 62 -6.27 7.95 -12.71
CA ILE A 62 -6.37 8.66 -11.42
C ILE A 62 -7.61 9.56 -11.40
N ARG A 63 -7.83 10.36 -12.46
CA ARG A 63 -8.99 11.24 -12.56
C ARG A 63 -10.30 10.45 -12.52
N TYR A 64 -10.38 9.35 -13.27
CA TYR A 64 -11.52 8.45 -13.29
C TYR A 64 -11.81 7.90 -11.89
N LEU A 65 -10.82 7.26 -11.24
CA LEU A 65 -10.99 6.64 -9.91
C LEU A 65 -11.38 7.65 -8.83
N ARG A 66 -10.93 8.91 -8.95
CA ARG A 66 -11.37 9.99 -8.04
C ARG A 66 -12.84 10.37 -8.20
N GLY A 67 -13.41 10.19 -9.40
CA GLY A 67 -14.82 10.48 -9.71
C GLY A 67 -15.78 9.30 -9.51
N VAL A 68 -15.26 8.08 -9.37
CA VAL A 68 -16.08 6.89 -9.13
C VAL A 68 -16.49 6.83 -7.66
N GLY A 69 -17.81 6.81 -7.42
CA GLY A 69 -18.39 6.61 -6.09
C GLY A 69 -18.40 5.14 -5.66
N GLY A 70 -18.73 4.91 -4.39
CA GLY A 70 -18.90 3.57 -3.82
C GLY A 70 -17.63 2.97 -3.20
N LYS A 71 -17.78 1.77 -2.65
CA LYS A 71 -16.75 1.02 -1.93
C LYS A 71 -16.37 -0.22 -2.73
N PRO A 72 -15.15 -0.30 -3.30
CA PRO A 72 -14.74 -1.47 -4.06
C PRO A 72 -14.60 -2.67 -3.12
N VAL A 73 -15.07 -3.83 -3.57
CA VAL A 73 -14.98 -5.11 -2.85
C VAL A 73 -14.35 -6.14 -3.77
N ASN A 74 -13.42 -6.92 -3.23
CA ASN A 74 -12.78 -8.01 -3.93
C ASN A 74 -12.82 -9.27 -3.09
N GLY A 75 -13.02 -10.40 -3.74
CA GLY A 75 -13.13 -11.69 -3.07
C GLY A 75 -11.82 -12.13 -2.40
N PRO A 76 -11.84 -13.26 -1.68
CA PRO A 76 -10.64 -13.84 -1.10
C PRO A 76 -9.55 -14.13 -2.15
N GLY A 77 -8.31 -13.78 -1.83
CA GLY A 77 -7.09 -14.13 -2.55
C GLY A 77 -6.51 -15.49 -2.17
N PRO A 78 -5.21 -15.75 -2.48
CA PRO A 78 -4.22 -14.78 -2.99
C PRO A 78 -4.42 -14.41 -4.47
N ASN A 79 -3.89 -13.24 -4.88
CA ASN A 79 -3.96 -12.75 -6.26
C ASN A 79 -5.38 -12.62 -6.85
N ALA A 80 -6.38 -12.36 -6.01
CA ALA A 80 -7.70 -11.99 -6.50
C ALA A 80 -7.59 -10.56 -7.06
N CYS A 81 -7.34 -10.43 -8.37
CA CYS A 81 -7.10 -9.16 -9.03
C CYS A 81 -8.23 -8.80 -9.99
N GLY A 82 -8.76 -7.58 -9.86
CA GLY A 82 -9.72 -7.00 -10.80
C GLY A 82 -9.12 -5.79 -11.51
N ARG A 83 -9.31 -5.69 -12.83
CA ARG A 83 -9.04 -4.46 -13.57
C ARG A 83 -10.13 -3.45 -13.23
N ILE A 84 -9.75 -2.31 -12.66
CA ILE A 84 -10.69 -1.29 -12.18
C ILE A 84 -10.66 0.00 -12.98
N ALA A 85 -9.61 0.21 -13.79
CA ALA A 85 -9.51 1.32 -14.73
C ALA A 85 -8.63 0.93 -15.90
N CYS A 86 -8.89 1.49 -17.07
CA CYS A 86 -8.06 1.32 -18.26
C CYS A 86 -8.17 2.58 -19.13
N SER A 87 -7.04 3.19 -19.47
CA SER A 87 -6.98 4.27 -20.46
C SER A 87 -5.65 4.25 -21.20
N HIS A 88 -5.64 4.58 -22.49
CA HIS A 88 -4.46 4.58 -23.38
C HIS A 88 -3.59 3.33 -23.18
N ASP A 89 -4.20 2.15 -23.30
CA ASP A 89 -3.57 0.85 -23.09
C ASP A 89 -2.81 0.69 -21.76
N THR A 90 -3.28 1.40 -20.73
CA THR A 90 -2.73 1.39 -19.38
C THR A 90 -3.81 1.05 -18.38
N ALA A 91 -3.68 -0.12 -17.76
CA ALA A 91 -4.64 -0.61 -16.79
C ALA A 91 -4.16 -0.39 -15.35
N VAL A 92 -5.13 -0.12 -14.48
CA VAL A 92 -4.99 -0.20 -13.03
C VAL A 92 -5.73 -1.45 -12.56
N PHE A 93 -5.01 -2.29 -11.84
CA PHE A 93 -5.57 -3.43 -11.13
C PHE A 93 -5.55 -3.18 -9.63
N TRP A 94 -6.58 -3.67 -8.97
CA TRP A 94 -6.60 -3.81 -7.52
C TRP A 94 -6.65 -5.29 -7.16
N CYS A 95 -5.68 -5.72 -6.36
CA CYS A 95 -5.49 -7.11 -5.97
C CYS A 95 -5.72 -7.26 -4.46
N ASN A 96 -6.44 -8.32 -4.09
CA ASN A 96 -6.54 -8.77 -2.71
C ASN A 96 -5.74 -10.06 -2.53
N ASP A 97 -4.76 -10.01 -1.64
CA ASP A 97 -3.92 -11.15 -1.26
C ASP A 97 -4.35 -11.78 0.07
N ASN A 98 -5.34 -11.19 0.75
CA ASN A 98 -5.92 -11.76 1.97
C ASN A 98 -6.78 -12.97 1.64
N TYR A 99 -6.79 -13.98 2.52
CA TYR A 99 -7.68 -15.14 2.43
C TYR A 99 -9.16 -14.83 2.75
N TYR A 100 -9.54 -13.56 2.85
CA TYR A 100 -10.89 -13.11 3.13
C TYR A 100 -11.27 -11.96 2.18
N THR A 101 -12.57 -11.77 2.00
CA THR A 101 -13.12 -10.67 1.20
C THR A 101 -12.67 -9.33 1.77
N LYS A 102 -12.12 -8.47 0.91
CA LYS A 102 -11.65 -7.15 1.31
C LYS A 102 -12.44 -6.06 0.63
N GLY A 103 -12.91 -5.11 1.43
CA GLY A 103 -13.46 -3.85 0.96
C GLY A 103 -12.52 -2.69 1.28
N LEU A 104 -12.52 -1.66 0.45
CA LEU A 104 -11.90 -0.37 0.76
C LEU A 104 -12.97 0.69 0.97
N ASP A 105 -12.61 1.79 1.64
CA ASP A 105 -13.55 2.87 1.93
C ASP A 105 -14.00 3.65 0.69
N SER A 106 -13.19 3.68 -0.36
CA SER A 106 -13.53 4.28 -1.65
C SER A 106 -12.54 3.89 -2.75
N TYR A 107 -12.88 4.16 -4.02
CA TYR A 107 -11.93 4.12 -5.12
C TYR A 107 -10.84 5.20 -5.04
N GLN A 108 -11.06 6.28 -4.27
CA GLN A 108 -10.07 7.35 -4.08
C GLN A 108 -8.83 6.83 -3.34
N VAL A 109 -9.00 5.88 -2.41
CA VAL A 109 -7.86 5.21 -1.74
C VAL A 109 -6.95 4.54 -2.77
N ILE A 110 -7.52 3.91 -3.80
CA ILE A 110 -6.74 3.30 -4.88
C ILE A 110 -6.10 4.38 -5.76
N ALA A 111 -6.83 5.46 -6.06
CA ALA A 111 -6.31 6.59 -6.82
C ALA A 111 -5.08 7.23 -6.17
N ASP A 112 -5.06 7.35 -4.84
CA ASP A 112 -3.93 7.90 -4.09
C ASP A 112 -2.69 7.00 -4.16
N VAL A 113 -2.90 5.67 -4.17
CA VAL A 113 -1.81 4.71 -4.38
C VAL A 113 -1.28 4.81 -5.82
N VAL A 114 -2.16 4.92 -6.83
CA VAL A 114 -1.74 5.12 -8.23
C VAL A 114 -0.98 6.44 -8.38
N ASP A 115 -1.42 7.52 -7.71
CA ASP A 115 -0.72 8.81 -7.70
C ASP A 115 0.67 8.68 -7.06
N LYS A 116 0.80 7.89 -5.98
CA LYS A 116 2.11 7.61 -5.37
C LYS A 116 3.03 6.82 -6.30
N LEU A 117 2.51 5.84 -7.05
CA LEU A 117 3.26 5.12 -8.08
C LEU A 117 3.72 6.07 -9.20
N ARG A 118 2.81 6.93 -9.68
CA ARG A 118 3.10 7.95 -10.71
C ARG A 118 4.19 8.92 -10.27
N ASN A 119 4.32 9.23 -8.99
CA ASN A 119 5.35 10.16 -8.50
C ASN A 119 6.69 9.47 -8.18
N ASP A 120 6.81 8.15 -8.41
CA ASP A 120 8.05 7.42 -8.23
C ASP A 120 8.81 7.25 -9.55
N ALA A 121 9.92 7.97 -9.70
CA ALA A 121 10.74 7.95 -10.92
C ALA A 121 11.23 6.54 -11.31
N ARG A 122 11.34 5.61 -10.34
CA ARG A 122 11.78 4.23 -10.60
C ARG A 122 10.77 3.45 -11.45
N CYS A 123 9.50 3.87 -11.44
CA CYS A 123 8.39 3.21 -12.14
C CYS A 123 8.24 3.68 -13.59
N TYR A 124 9.14 4.54 -14.08
CA TYR A 124 9.15 4.99 -15.47
C TYR A 124 10.26 4.33 -16.29
N ARG A 125 9.92 4.07 -17.55
CA ARG A 125 10.90 3.82 -18.60
C ARG A 125 11.21 5.14 -19.30
N THR A 126 12.50 5.49 -19.31
CA THR A 126 13.00 6.74 -19.89
C THR A 126 13.97 6.48 -21.02
N ARG A 127 13.95 7.33 -22.05
CA ARG A 127 14.99 7.37 -23.10
C ARG A 127 15.37 8.81 -23.37
N LYS A 128 16.55 9.04 -23.93
CA LYS A 128 16.86 10.34 -24.50
C LYS A 128 16.05 10.57 -25.77
N GLU A 129 15.49 11.76 -25.92
CA GLU A 129 14.77 12.16 -27.15
C GLU A 129 15.73 12.38 -28.32
N SER A 130 16.94 12.85 -28.04
CA SER A 130 18.07 12.98 -28.97
C SER A 130 19.39 12.89 -28.20
N GLU A 131 20.54 12.85 -28.87
CA GLU A 131 21.86 12.70 -28.22
C GLU A 131 22.07 13.69 -27.04
N ASN A 132 21.63 14.93 -27.25
CA ASN A 132 21.67 16.03 -26.28
C ASN A 132 20.27 16.46 -25.80
N GLY A 133 19.24 15.65 -26.07
CA GLY A 133 17.86 15.92 -25.72
C GLY A 133 17.50 15.53 -24.28
N PRO A 134 16.33 15.97 -23.79
CA PRO A 134 15.86 15.58 -22.47
C PRO A 134 15.56 14.08 -22.39
N LEU A 135 15.49 13.56 -21.16
CA LEU A 135 14.90 12.25 -20.91
C LEU A 135 13.38 12.37 -21.06
N VAL A 136 12.82 11.58 -21.96
CA VAL A 136 11.39 11.43 -22.13
C VAL A 136 10.92 10.14 -21.47
N MET A 137 9.86 10.25 -20.69
CA MET A 137 9.13 9.12 -20.12
C MET A 137 8.20 8.56 -21.18
N TYR A 138 8.31 7.27 -21.50
CA TYR A 138 7.49 6.64 -22.53
C TYR A 138 6.83 5.34 -22.08
N GLY A 139 7.11 4.90 -20.85
CA GLY A 139 6.50 3.73 -20.26
C GLY A 139 6.34 3.92 -18.76
N ILE A 140 5.28 3.38 -18.19
CA ILE A 140 5.07 3.28 -16.75
C ILE A 140 4.61 1.88 -16.37
N ARG A 141 5.18 1.35 -15.30
CA ARG A 141 4.80 0.06 -14.71
C ARG A 141 5.22 0.03 -13.26
N GLY A 142 4.39 -0.60 -12.43
CA GLY A 142 4.76 -0.88 -11.06
C GLY A 142 3.67 -1.59 -10.30
N GLU A 143 4.02 -1.99 -9.09
CA GLU A 143 3.11 -2.49 -8.08
C GLU A 143 3.42 -1.78 -6.77
N ILE A 144 2.37 -1.44 -6.04
CA ILE A 144 2.48 -0.98 -4.67
C ILE A 144 1.70 -1.95 -3.79
N LYS A 145 2.41 -2.61 -2.86
CA LYS A 145 1.84 -3.53 -1.88
C LYS A 145 1.61 -2.83 -0.55
N MET A 146 0.42 -3.02 -0.03
CA MET A 146 -0.03 -2.49 1.25
C MET A 146 0.19 -3.56 2.32
N ASN A 147 0.48 -3.12 3.55
CA ASN A 147 0.79 -4.00 4.66
C ASN A 147 -0.38 -4.90 5.10
N ASP A 148 -1.62 -4.53 4.78
CA ASP A 148 -2.84 -5.26 5.09
C ASP A 148 -3.33 -6.13 3.91
N GLY A 149 -2.39 -6.64 3.10
CA GLY A 149 -2.60 -7.75 2.18
C GLY A 149 -3.34 -7.40 0.89
N TRP A 150 -3.17 -6.19 0.37
CA TRP A 150 -3.68 -5.82 -0.95
C TRP A 150 -2.67 -4.98 -1.72
N SER A 151 -2.83 -4.90 -3.04
CA SER A 151 -1.92 -4.14 -3.88
C SER A 151 -2.62 -3.42 -5.03
N VAL A 152 -1.91 -2.45 -5.60
CA VAL A 152 -2.27 -1.76 -6.83
C VAL A 152 -1.21 -2.04 -7.86
N VAL A 153 -1.62 -2.54 -9.03
CA VAL A 153 -0.72 -2.83 -10.15
C VAL A 153 -1.06 -1.93 -11.32
N VAL A 154 -0.05 -1.23 -11.84
CA VAL A 154 -0.13 -0.44 -13.08
C VAL A 154 0.74 -1.12 -14.13
N ARG A 155 0.13 -1.44 -15.27
CA ARG A 155 0.83 -2.06 -16.40
C ARG A 155 0.10 -1.83 -17.71
N SER A 156 0.75 -2.15 -18.83
CA SER A 156 0.07 -2.17 -20.12
C SER A 156 -0.97 -3.29 -20.18
N GLU A 157 -2.13 -2.95 -20.72
CA GLU A 157 -3.18 -3.87 -21.11
C GLU A 157 -4.08 -3.17 -22.13
N LYS A 158 -4.56 -3.91 -23.13
CA LYS A 158 -5.49 -3.36 -24.12
C LYS A 158 -6.81 -2.94 -23.45
N CYS A 159 -7.17 -1.67 -23.66
CA CYS A 159 -8.53 -1.18 -23.47
C CYS A 159 -9.31 -1.37 -24.81
#